data_AF-A0A844MVD4-F1
#
_entry.id   AF-A0A844MVD4-F1
#
_cell.length_a   1.000
_cell.length_b   1.000
_cell.length_c   1.000
_cell.angle_alpha   90.00
_cell.angle_beta   90.00
_cell.angle_gamma   90.00
#
_symmetry.space_group_name_H-M   'P 1'
#
loop_
_entity.id
_entity.type
_entity.pdbx_description
1 polymer ?
#
loop_
_entity_poly.entity_id
_entity_poly.type
_entity_poly.pdbx_seq_one_letter_code
_entity_poly.pdbx_strand_id
1 'polypeptide(L)'
;MILLKHLSLVLVIAICFFFTLPAYASFCRNDNGHQICIIDIKRSAKNYWEYRAVLSVDGVKRPVEVYNCRDRKKIQKDGTALPFGKNDPGEIVCRLFKKRF
;
A
#
# COMPACT_ATOMS: atom_id res chain seq x y z
N MET A 1 2.80 -2.73 49.86
CA MET A 1 3.38 -3.41 48.68
C MET A 1 2.41 -3.61 47.52
N ILE A 2 1.13 -3.98 47.74
CA ILE A 2 0.14 -4.18 46.65
C ILE A 2 -0.14 -2.89 45.85
N LEU A 3 -0.35 -1.75 46.54
CA LEU A 3 -0.61 -0.45 45.90
C LEU A 3 0.55 0.04 45.02
N LEU A 4 1.79 -0.19 45.45
CA LEU A 4 3.00 0.18 44.71
C LEU A 4 3.17 -0.67 43.43
N LYS A 5 2.76 -1.95 43.48
CA LYS A 5 2.78 -2.89 42.35
C LYS A 5 1.70 -2.58 41.32
N HIS A 6 0.54 -2.07 41.74
CA HIS A 6 -0.49 -1.58 40.82
C HIS A 6 -0.07 -0.26 40.18
N LEU A 7 0.55 0.64 40.94
CA LEU A 7 1.06 1.91 40.41
C LEU A 7 2.15 1.69 39.36
N SER A 8 3.09 0.77 39.61
CA SER A 8 4.12 0.42 38.63
C SER A 8 3.54 -0.24 37.39
N LEU A 9 2.52 -1.10 37.54
CA LEU A 9 1.82 -1.70 36.41
C LEU A 9 1.11 -0.64 35.55
N VAL A 10 0.39 0.29 36.19
CA VAL A 10 -0.29 1.40 35.49
C VAL A 10 0.71 2.29 34.77
N LEU A 11 1.86 2.58 35.38
CA LEU A 11 2.92 3.39 34.77
C LEU A 11 3.51 2.69 33.54
N VAL A 12 3.80 1.38 33.61
CA VAL A 12 4.30 0.61 32.47
C VAL A 12 3.28 0.57 31.33
N ILE A 13 2.01 0.36 31.64
CA ILE A 13 0.92 0.36 30.65
C ILE A 13 0.82 1.74 29.99
N ALA A 14 0.85 2.82 30.77
CA ALA A 14 0.81 4.18 30.24
C ALA A 14 1.98 4.44 29.28
N ILE A 15 3.21 4.06 29.67
CA ILE A 15 4.40 4.18 28.84
C ILE A 15 4.23 3.40 27.52
N CYS A 16 3.72 2.16 27.55
CA CYS A 16 3.48 1.38 26.33
C CYS A 16 2.55 2.09 25.33
N PHE A 17 1.53 2.82 25.81
CA PHE A 17 0.63 3.57 24.93
C PHE A 17 1.26 4.82 24.32
N PHE A 18 2.26 5.43 24.98
CA PHE A 18 2.97 6.60 24.44
C PHE A 18 3.99 6.24 23.36
N PHE A 19 4.50 5.00 23.31
CA PHE A 19 5.56 4.58 22.39
C PHE A 19 5.06 3.76 21.19
N THR A 20 3.87 4.05 20.65
CA THR A 20 3.41 3.40 19.42
C THR A 20 4.10 4.00 18.19
N LEU A 21 4.91 3.22 17.50
CA LEU A 21 5.46 3.60 16.19
C LEU A 21 4.39 3.44 15.10
N PRO A 22 4.31 4.33 14.10
CA PRO A 22 3.41 4.15 12.97
C PRO A 22 3.78 2.85 12.24
N ALA A 23 2.85 1.90 12.23
CA ALA A 23 2.98 0.66 11.47
C ALA A 23 2.79 0.97 9.98
N TYR A 24 3.88 1.14 9.25
CA TYR A 24 3.86 1.15 7.78
C TYR A 24 3.71 -0.28 7.27
N ALA A 25 2.47 -0.75 7.18
CA ALA A 25 2.18 -2.03 6.53
C ALA A 25 2.27 -1.85 5.02
N SER A 26 3.41 -2.25 4.43
CA SER A 26 3.49 -2.45 2.98
C SER A 26 2.86 -3.80 2.62
N PHE A 27 1.99 -3.81 1.62
CA PHE A 27 1.38 -5.06 1.15
C PHE A 27 2.29 -5.67 0.09
N CYS A 28 3.04 -6.70 0.48
CA CYS A 28 3.98 -7.41 -0.41
C CYS A 28 3.40 -8.72 -0.93
N ARG A 29 3.68 -9.03 -2.20
CA ARG A 29 3.35 -10.31 -2.81
C ARG A 29 4.45 -10.74 -3.77
N ASN A 30 4.79 -12.01 -3.75
CA ASN A 30 5.63 -12.61 -4.79
C ASN A 30 4.77 -12.90 -6.01
N ASP A 31 5.18 -12.38 -7.16
CA ASP A 31 4.51 -12.55 -8.45
C ASP A 31 5.58 -12.78 -9.52
N ASN A 32 5.50 -13.91 -10.22
CA ASN A 32 6.45 -14.29 -11.28
C ASN A 32 7.94 -14.24 -10.86
N GLY A 33 8.25 -14.62 -9.63
CA GLY A 33 9.63 -14.61 -9.10
C GLY A 33 10.11 -13.26 -8.60
N HIS A 34 9.30 -12.20 -8.73
CA HIS A 34 9.60 -10.87 -8.23
C HIS A 34 8.77 -10.55 -6.98
N GLN A 35 9.36 -9.91 -6.00
CA GLN A 35 8.65 -9.40 -4.84
C GLN A 35 8.11 -8.00 -5.15
N ILE A 36 6.80 -7.85 -5.19
CA ILE A 36 6.13 -6.57 -5.45
C ILE A 36 5.44 -6.10 -4.18
N CYS A 37 5.80 -4.91 -3.70
CA CYS A 37 5.21 -4.29 -2.53
C CYS A 37 4.48 -3.00 -2.89
N ILE A 38 3.25 -2.83 -2.39
CA ILE A 38 2.55 -1.56 -2.41
C ILE A 38 3.05 -0.74 -1.20
N ILE A 39 3.73 0.37 -1.49
CA ILE A 39 4.27 1.29 -0.47
C ILE A 39 3.24 2.35 -0.10
N ASP A 40 2.58 2.94 -1.10
CA ASP A 40 1.45 3.86 -0.91
C ASP A 40 0.40 3.59 -2.00
N ILE A 41 -0.87 3.75 -1.65
CA ILE A 41 -1.97 3.57 -2.59
C ILE A 41 -3.15 4.46 -2.19
N LYS A 42 -3.64 5.24 -3.16
CA LYS A 42 -4.78 6.13 -2.99
C LYS A 42 -5.74 5.93 -4.16
N ARG A 43 -6.98 5.60 -3.85
CA ARG A 43 -8.06 5.52 -4.85
C ARG A 43 -8.55 6.92 -5.19
N SER A 44 -8.83 7.18 -6.47
CA SER A 44 -9.45 8.42 -6.92
C SER A 44 -10.89 8.55 -6.41
N ALA A 45 -11.28 9.76 -6.03
CA ALA A 45 -12.65 10.06 -5.62
C ALA A 45 -13.60 10.22 -6.82
N LYS A 46 -13.10 10.75 -7.95
CA LYS A 46 -13.88 10.96 -9.18
C LYS A 46 -14.07 9.67 -9.97
N ASN A 47 -12.98 8.91 -10.12
CA ASN A 47 -12.94 7.69 -10.91
C ASN A 47 -12.61 6.51 -9.99
N TYR A 48 -13.61 5.81 -9.47
CA TYR A 48 -13.39 4.74 -8.48
C TYR A 48 -12.55 3.55 -9.00
N TRP A 49 -12.33 3.46 -10.31
CA TRP A 49 -11.47 2.49 -10.97
C TRP A 49 -10.00 2.95 -11.11
N GLU A 50 -9.66 4.16 -10.69
CA GLU A 50 -8.31 4.69 -10.75
C GLU A 50 -7.63 4.68 -9.38
N TYR A 51 -6.38 4.22 -9.38
CA TYR A 51 -5.53 4.17 -8.19
C TYR A 51 -4.21 4.86 -8.48
N ARG A 52 -3.82 5.80 -7.63
CA ARG A 52 -2.46 6.35 -7.60
C ARG A 52 -1.65 5.51 -6.63
N ALA A 53 -0.59 4.88 -7.09
CA ALA A 53 0.19 3.99 -6.23
C ALA A 53 1.70 4.21 -6.40
N VAL A 54 2.43 3.91 -5.32
CA VAL A 54 3.88 3.82 -5.28
C VAL A 54 4.21 2.37 -4.98
N LEU A 55 4.90 1.72 -5.91
CA LEU A 55 5.29 0.32 -5.78
C LEU A 55 6.79 0.20 -5.52
N SER A 56 7.18 -0.91 -4.92
CA SER A 56 8.56 -1.41 -4.90
C SER A 56 8.59 -2.77 -5.59
N VAL A 57 9.57 -3.00 -6.45
CA VAL A 57 9.81 -4.29 -7.11
C VAL A 57 11.22 -4.74 -6.75
N ASP A 58 11.33 -5.89 -6.08
CA ASP A 58 12.57 -6.44 -5.54
C ASP A 58 13.35 -5.42 -4.68
N GLY A 59 12.62 -4.67 -3.86
CA GLY A 59 13.18 -3.62 -3.00
C GLY A 59 13.42 -2.28 -3.70
N VAL A 60 13.32 -2.21 -5.04
CA VAL A 60 13.51 -0.97 -5.80
C VAL A 60 12.20 -0.20 -5.91
N LYS A 61 12.14 0.96 -5.24
CA LYS A 61 11.00 1.88 -5.28
C LYS A 61 10.84 2.52 -6.65
N ARG A 62 9.64 2.38 -7.24
CA ARG A 62 9.26 3.01 -8.50
C ARG A 62 8.62 4.38 -8.29
N PRO A 63 8.64 5.27 -9.30
CA PRO A 63 7.90 6.53 -9.23
C PRO A 63 6.41 6.30 -9.07
N VAL A 64 5.70 7.33 -8.63
CA VAL A 64 4.24 7.29 -8.54
C VAL A 64 3.62 7.15 -9.94
N GLU A 65 2.73 6.17 -10.10
CA GLU A 65 1.97 5.92 -11.33
C GLU A 65 0.48 5.93 -11.02
N VAL A 66 -0.34 6.21 -12.04
CA VAL A 66 -1.81 6.10 -11.95
C VAL A 66 -2.24 4.86 -12.73
N TYR A 67 -2.92 3.94 -12.06
CA TYR A 67 -3.43 2.71 -12.63
C TYR A 67 -4.93 2.83 -12.88
N ASN A 68 -5.33 2.80 -14.15
CA ASN A 68 -6.72 2.67 -14.56
C ASN A 68 -7.05 1.18 -14.63
N CYS A 69 -7.78 0.70 -13.63
CA CYS A 69 -8.12 -0.71 -13.48
C CYS A 69 -9.30 -1.16 -14.34
N ARG A 70 -10.07 -0.22 -14.89
CA ARG A 70 -11.14 -0.52 -15.85
C ARG A 70 -10.56 -0.86 -17.21
N ASP A 71 -9.65 -0.03 -17.70
CA ASP A 71 -9.07 -0.14 -19.04
C ASP A 71 -7.71 -0.86 -19.05
N ARG A 72 -7.19 -1.22 -17.88
CA ARG A 72 -5.94 -1.99 -17.69
C ARG A 72 -4.73 -1.26 -18.27
N LYS A 73 -4.61 0.01 -17.90
CA LYS A 73 -3.53 0.92 -18.33
C LYS A 73 -2.89 1.59 -17.12
N LYS A 74 -1.60 1.87 -17.22
CA LYS A 74 -0.88 2.75 -16.29
C LYS A 74 -0.51 4.05 -16.98
N ILE A 75 -0.55 5.12 -16.22
CA ILE A 75 -0.16 6.46 -16.65
C ILE A 75 1.09 6.79 -15.85
N GLN A 76 2.19 6.97 -16.56
CA GLN A 76 3.47 7.34 -15.98
C GLN A 76 3.50 8.81 -15.58
N LYS A 77 4.57 9.23 -14.89
CA LYS A 77 4.71 10.59 -14.37
C LYS A 77 4.70 11.66 -15.47
N ASP A 78 5.16 11.30 -16.67
CA ASP A 78 5.18 12.14 -17.87
C ASP A 78 3.81 12.25 -18.57
N GLY A 79 2.80 11.53 -18.08
CA GLY A 79 1.47 11.48 -18.68
C GLY A 79 1.30 10.40 -19.75
N THR A 80 2.36 9.64 -20.07
CA THR A 80 2.29 8.57 -21.06
C THR A 80 1.43 7.43 -20.52
N ALA A 81 0.39 7.08 -21.28
CA ALA A 81 -0.51 5.97 -20.96
C ALA A 81 -0.06 4.69 -21.68
N LEU A 82 0.29 3.66 -20.91
CA LEU A 82 0.72 2.36 -21.43
C LEU A 82 -0.25 1.25 -20.97
N PRO A 83 -0.63 0.31 -21.84
CA PRO A 83 -1.35 -0.87 -21.42
C PRO A 83 -0.50 -1.71 -20.46
N PHE A 84 -1.16 -2.50 -19.61
CA PHE A 84 -0.46 -3.47 -18.78
C PHE A 84 0.21 -4.52 -19.67
N GLY A 85 1.51 -4.73 -19.43
CA GLY A 85 2.25 -5.82 -20.04
C GLY A 85 1.92 -7.17 -19.40
N LYS A 86 2.54 -8.24 -19.91
CA LYS A 86 2.53 -9.53 -19.23
C LYS A 86 3.18 -9.37 -17.85
N ASN A 87 2.52 -9.85 -16.81
CA ASN A 87 2.99 -9.78 -15.42
C ASN A 87 3.23 -8.35 -14.90
N ASP A 88 2.42 -7.38 -15.36
CA ASP A 88 2.57 -6.00 -14.91
C ASP A 88 2.20 -5.84 -13.42
N PRO A 89 2.99 -5.13 -12.60
CA PRO A 89 2.65 -4.84 -11.21
C PRO A 89 1.29 -4.16 -11.00
N GLY A 90 0.75 -3.49 -12.02
CA GLY A 90 -0.60 -2.94 -12.04
C GLY A 90 -1.69 -3.99 -11.77
N GLU A 91 -1.43 -5.27 -12.04
CA GLU A 91 -2.31 -6.39 -11.67
C GLU A 91 -2.56 -6.48 -10.16
N ILE A 92 -1.52 -6.19 -9.37
CA ILE A 92 -1.59 -6.25 -7.91
C ILE A 92 -2.37 -5.06 -7.37
N VAL A 93 -2.12 -3.86 -7.90
CA VAL A 93 -2.86 -2.64 -7.57
C VAL A 93 -4.35 -2.83 -7.86
N CYS A 94 -4.67 -3.36 -9.03
CA CYS A 94 -6.05 -3.50 -9.49
C CYS A 94 -6.81 -4.67 -8.87
N ARG A 95 -6.19 -5.51 -8.04
CA ARG A 95 -6.91 -6.55 -7.30
C ARG A 95 -7.90 -5.98 -6.28
N LEU A 96 -7.63 -4.77 -5.78
CA LEU A 96 -8.53 -4.06 -4.88
C LEU A 96 -9.75 -3.48 -5.59
N PHE A 97 -9.72 -3.40 -6.92
CA PHE A 97 -10.81 -2.90 -7.72
C PHE A 97 -11.91 -3.96 -7.84
N LYS A 98 -13.10 -3.64 -7.34
CA LYS A 98 -14.32 -4.42 -7.59
C LYS A 98 -15.17 -3.66 -8.60
N LYS A 99 -15.37 -4.24 -9.78
CA LYS A 99 -16.32 -3.71 -10.77
C LYS A 99 -17.71 -3.78 -10.15
N ARG A 100 -18.38 -2.63 -9.99
CA ARG A 100 -19.79 -2.59 -9.63
C ARG A 100 -20.60 -2.71 -10.92
N PHE A 101 -21.59 -3.60 -10.89
CA PHE A 101 -22.54 -3.85 -11.98
C PHE A 101 -23.54 -2.70 -12.08
#